data_AF-A0A821HAN4-F1
#
_entry.id   AF-A0A821HAN4-F1
#
_cell.length_a   1.000
_cell.length_b   1.000
_cell.length_c   1.000
_cell.angle_alpha   90.00
_cell.angle_beta   90.00
_cell.angle_gamma   90.00
#
_symmetry.space_group_name_H-M   'P 1'
#
loop_
_entity.id
_entity.type
_entity.pdbx_description
1 polymer ?
#
loop_
_entity_poly.entity_id
_entity_poly.type
_entity_poly.pdbx_seq_one_letter_code
_entity_poly.pdbx_strand_id
1 'polypeptide(L)' 'MGYLYHTCFNPNNSAANLMVKDDDGGDQLQFRIQSYLESEQKYILVVTTHVEFVKGNFSITTAGPSIAY' A
#
# COMPACT_ATOMS: atom_id res chain seq x y z
N MET A 1 0.03 -2.70 -8.40
CA MET A 1 1.12 -2.54 -7.42
C MET A 1 0.59 -1.74 -6.23
N GLY A 2 0.94 -2.15 -5.02
CA GLY A 2 0.64 -1.45 -3.78
C GLY A 2 1.92 -1.03 -3.07
N TYR A 3 1.94 0.19 -2.55
CA TYR A 3 3.06 0.76 -1.78
C TYR A 3 2.51 1.34 -0.48
N LEU A 4 2.98 0.82 0.66
CA LEU A 4 2.59 1.30 1.97
C LEU A 4 3.68 2.20 2.53
N TYR A 5 3.30 3.43 2.90
CA TYR A 5 4.17 4.45 3.44
C TYR A 5 3.80 4.77 4.89
N HIS A 6 4.83 5.09 5.67
CA HIS A 6 4.68 5.66 7.01
C HIS A 6 4.49 7.19 6.91
N THR A 7 3.50 7.76 7.59
CA THR A 7 3.24 9.21 7.73
C THR A 7 2.83 9.97 6.45
N CYS A 8 3.69 10.02 5.43
CA CYS A 8 3.49 10.79 4.20
C CYS A 8 4.12 10.12 2.98
N PHE A 9 3.52 10.38 1.81
CA PHE A 9 4.05 9.99 0.50
C PHE A 9 4.65 11.23 -0.19
N ASN A 10 5.88 11.12 -0.67
CA ASN A 10 6.54 12.16 -1.45
C ASN A 10 6.71 11.70 -2.90
N PRO A 11 5.98 12.26 -3.88
CA PRO A 11 6.11 11.85 -5.28
C PRO A 11 7.49 12.18 -5.88
N ASN A 12 8.21 13.17 -5.36
CA ASN A 12 9.56 13.52 -5.81
C ASN A 12 10.65 12.61 -5.22
N ASN A 13 10.33 11.85 -4.17
CA ASN A 13 11.20 10.84 -3.58
C ASN A 13 10.35 9.66 -3.08
N SER A 14 9.97 8.79 -4.01
CA SER A 14 9.07 7.66 -3.75
C SER A 14 9.66 6.58 -2.84
N ALA A 15 10.96 6.64 -2.51
CA ALA A 15 11.58 5.77 -1.52
C ALA A 15 11.43 6.30 -0.09
N ALA A 16 11.18 7.61 0.09
CA ALA A 16 11.03 8.19 1.42
C ALA A 16 9.80 7.61 2.13
N ASN A 17 10.01 7.16 3.37
CA ASN A 17 8.99 6.54 4.23
C ASN A 17 8.32 5.27 3.69
N LEU A 18 8.85 4.66 2.63
CA LEU A 18 8.33 3.40 2.10
C LEU A 18 8.59 2.28 3.13
N MET A 19 7.53 1.59 3.54
CA MET A 19 7.63 0.46 4.47
C MET A 19 7.68 -0.86 3.72
N VAL A 20 6.72 -1.05 2.82
CA VAL A 20 6.56 -2.30 2.06
C VAL A 20 5.89 -1.98 0.73
N LYS A 21 6.27 -2.73 -0.30
CA LYS A 21 5.63 -2.71 -1.61
C LYS A 21 5.47 -4.13 -2.09
N ASP A 22 4.43 -4.35 -2.87
CA ASP A 22 4.16 -5.62 -3.52
C ASP A 22 3.37 -5.37 -4.80
N ASP A 23 3.57 -6.21 -5.81
CA ASP A 23 2.88 -6.13 -7.09
C ASP A 23 2.13 -7.39 -7.46
N ASP A 24 2.67 -8.57 -7.14
CA ASP A 24 2.10 -9.86 -7.51
C ASP A 24 2.11 -10.92 -6.39
N GLY A 25 2.42 -10.55 -5.15
CA GLY A 25 2.52 -11.46 -4.00
C GLY A 25 1.18 -12.01 -3.48
N GLY A 26 0.06 -11.66 -4.10
CA GLY A 26 -1.28 -12.17 -3.83
C GLY A 26 -1.82 -13.11 -4.92
N ASP A 27 -3.10 -13.49 -4.81
CA ASP A 27 -3.75 -14.33 -5.81
C ASP A 27 -3.97 -13.56 -7.11
N GLN A 28 -3.87 -14.24 -8.26
CA GLN A 28 -4.14 -13.67 -9.59
C GLN A 28 -3.31 -12.41 -9.92
N LEU A 29 -2.02 -12.42 -9.54
CA LEU A 29 -1.08 -11.31 -9.77
C LEU A 29 -1.56 -9.99 -9.15
N GLN A 30 -2.34 -10.07 -8.08
CA GLN A 30 -2.71 -8.91 -7.27
C GLN A 30 -1.65 -8.69 -6.21
N PHE A 31 -1.46 -7.45 -5.78
CA PHE A 31 -0.62 -7.18 -4.63
C PHE A 31 -1.31 -7.65 -3.34
N ARG A 32 -0.52 -8.12 -2.38
CA ARG A 32 -0.93 -8.42 -1.01
C ARG A 32 0.08 -7.86 -0.02
N ILE A 33 -0.34 -6.86 0.73
CA ILE A 33 0.49 -6.26 1.79
C ILE A 33 0.04 -6.81 3.15
N GLN A 34 0.97 -7.42 3.89
CA GLN A 34 0.80 -7.81 5.28
C GLN A 34 1.90 -7.15 6.11
N SER A 35 1.52 -6.25 7.02
CA SER A 35 2.46 -5.47 7.83
C SER A 35 1.93 -5.26 9.24
N TYR A 36 2.85 -5.14 10.21
CA TYR A 36 2.51 -4.72 11.57
C TYR A 36 2.42 -3.20 11.60
N LEU A 37 1.26 -2.67 12.00
CA LEU A 37 1.02 -1.24 12.11
C LEU A 37 0.90 -0.86 13.58
N GLU A 38 1.53 0.24 13.95
CA GLU A 38 1.43 0.82 15.28
C GLU A 38 0.12 1.62 15.41
N SER A 39 -0.48 1.61 16.59
CA SER A 39 -1.67 2.40 16.90
C SER A 39 -1.36 3.90 16.87
N GLU A 40 -2.39 4.71 16.63
CA GLU A 40 -2.30 6.18 16.59
C GLU A 40 -1.35 6.75 15.51
N GLN A 41 -0.88 5.92 14.58
CA GLN A 41 -0.07 6.33 13.45
C GLN A 41 -0.84 6.42 12.14
N LYS A 42 -0.43 7.37 11.29
CA LYS A 42 -0.97 7.52 9.94
C LYS A 42 -0.13 6.72 8.95
N TYR A 43 -0.81 5.94 8.12
CA TYR A 43 -0.23 5.22 6.99
C TYR A 43 -0.89 5.63 5.69
N ILE A 44 -0.13 5.60 4.59
CA ILE A 44 -0.63 5.92 3.24
C ILE A 44 -0.40 4.72 2.33
N LEU A 45 -1.47 4.20 1.74
CA LEU A 45 -1.40 3.22 0.67
C LEU A 45 -1.51 3.94 -0.69
N VAL A 46 -0.46 3.84 -1.50
CA VAL A 46 -0.48 4.28 -2.91
C VAL A 46 -0.67 3.05 -3.78
N VAL A 47 -1.65 3.11 -4.69
CA VAL A 47 -1.97 2.03 -5.63
C VAL A 47 -1.78 2.53 -7.06
N THR A 48 -1.04 1.76 -7.84
CA THR A 48 -0.78 2.05 -9.27
C THR A 48 -0.90 0.80 -10.12
N THR A 49 -0.97 1.00 -11.43
CA THR A 49 -0.73 -0.07 -12.42
C THR A 49 0.74 -0.48 -12.42
N HIS A 50 1.03 -1.71 -12.86
CA HIS A 50 2.41 -2.17 -13.09
C HIS A 50 3.04 -1.48 -14.30
N VAL A 51 2.24 -1.26 -15.36
CA VAL A 51 2.68 -0.58 -16.58
C VAL A 51 2.43 0.91 -16.46
N GLU A 52 3.42 1.71 -16.84
CA GLU A 52 3.34 3.17 -16.86
C GLU A 52 2.25 3.67 -17.82
N PHE A 53 1.67 4.84 -17.50
CA PHE A 53 0.65 5.53 -18.31
C PHE A 53 -0.62 4.74 -18.61
N VAL A 54 -0.85 3.61 -17.92
CA VAL A 54 -2.09 2.85 -17.98
C VAL A 54 -3.02 3.27 -16.84
N LYS A 55 -4.32 3.28 -17.11
CA LYS A 55 -5.37 3.43 -16.10
C LYS A 55 -6.25 2.19 -16.09
N GLY A 56 -6.77 1.84 -14.92
CA GLY A 56 -7.68 0.72 -14.76
C GLY A 56 -8.51 0.88 -13.50
N ASN A 57 -9.65 0.20 -13.48
CA ASN A 57 -10.47 0.15 -12.28
C ASN A 57 -9.77 -0.72 -11.23
N PHE A 58 -9.93 -0.33 -9.96
CA PHE A 58 -9.39 -1.09 -8.84
C PHE A 58 -10.39 -1.11 -7.69
N SER A 59 -10.24 -2.10 -6.82
CA SER A 59 -10.90 -2.16 -5.53
C SER A 59 -9.87 -2.55 -4.48
N ILE A 60 -10.07 -2.09 -3.24
CA ILE A 60 -9.15 -2.36 -2.14
C ILE A 60 -9.97 -2.96 -1.02
N THR A 61 -9.50 -4.08 -0.48
CA THR A 61 -10.00 -4.66 0.75
C THR A 61 -8.91 -4.57 1.80
N THR A 62 -9.23 -3.96 2.94
CA THR A 62 -8.32 -3.87 4.08
C THR A 62 -8.92 -4.60 5.27
N ALA A 63 -8.05 -5.24 6.05
CA ALA A 63 -8.40 -5.81 7.34
C ALA A 63 -7.31 -5.39 8.33
N GLY A 64 -7.73 -4.95 9.51
CA GLY A 64 -6.87 -4.68 10.65
C GLY A 64 -7.41 -5.39 11.89
N PRO A 65 -6.68 -5.38 13.00
CA PRO A 65 -7.24 -5.83 14.28
C PRO A 65 -8.51 -5.01 14.57
N SER A 66 -9.60 -5.68 14.94
CA SER A 66 -10.90 -5.03 15.16
C SER A 66 -10.94 -4.16 16.43
N ILE A 67 -9.81 -3.96 17.10
CA ILE A 67 -9.72 -3.33 18.42
C ILE A 67 -8.72 -2.17 18.34
N ALA A 68 -9.26 -0.96 18.26
CA ALA A 68 -8.59 0.24 18.74
C ALA A 68 -8.85 0.32 20.25
N TYR A 69 -7.80 0.29 21.06
CA TYR A 69 -7.89 0.56 22.50
C TYR A 69 -7.95 2.07 22.74
#